data_AF-A0A4W4HJD1-F1
#
_entry.id   AF-A0A4W4HJD1-F1
#
_cell.length_a   1.000
_cell.length_b   1.000
_cell.length_c   1.000
_cell.angle_alpha   90.00
_cell.angle_beta   90.00
_cell.angle_gamma   90.00
#
_symmetry.space_group_name_H-M   'P 1'
#
loop_
_entity.id
_entity.type
_entity.pdbx_description
1 polymer ?
#
loop_
_entity_poly.entity_id
_entity_poly.type
_entity_poly.pdbx_seq_one_letter_code
_entity_poly.pdbx_strand_id
1 'polypeptide(L)'
;MSKMLAGLLLFLCALGPTTGIRLVGNGYTDILVAINPAVPENDDLINRIKEIITSVSEYLFQALDNKVFFKEVKILVPPNWTNGTYERASTETYSKAKVLIDVPHPAFGDDPYTKQTKNCAEEGDYIHFTPNFLLTDRLVDVYGPKGRVFVHEWAHLRWGVYDEYNNKKPFYNDNGIQPTRCTSEVTGKWYELNNGFTQSCHISAETGLPTEECEFFPDKLQNAKASIMYMQIIDSVTFCQEDEHNRKAPNMQNEKCDNKATHTVIFQESVDKDALGTLLPLQARPPDPQIRVLSRGSRVVCLVLDVSGSISAFEHIYIYTILLHLYLQS
;
A
#
# COMPACT_ATOMS: atom_id res chain seq x y z
N MET A 1 4.92 45.15 16.45
CA MET A 1 5.91 44.06 16.25
C MET A 1 5.54 42.77 16.97
N SER A 2 5.23 42.76 18.28
CA SER A 2 4.92 41.54 19.04
C SER A 2 3.72 40.71 18.50
N LYS A 3 2.63 41.37 18.05
CA LYS A 3 1.45 40.67 17.51
C LYS A 3 1.67 40.00 16.14
N MET A 4 2.56 40.56 15.30
CA MET A 4 2.95 39.95 14.02
C MET A 4 3.88 38.75 14.22
N LEU A 5 4.80 38.82 15.18
CA LEU A 5 5.66 37.68 15.54
C LEU A 5 4.84 36.51 16.10
N ALA A 6 3.86 36.79 16.95
CA ALA A 6 2.94 35.78 17.48
C ALA A 6 2.08 35.13 16.37
N GLY A 7 1.59 35.92 15.42
CA GLY A 7 0.86 35.40 14.25
C GLY A 7 1.72 34.53 13.32
N LEU A 8 3.00 34.89 13.13
CA LEU A 8 3.94 34.11 12.33
C LEU A 8 4.34 32.79 13.02
N LEU A 9 4.52 32.81 14.35
CA LEU A 9 4.77 31.62 15.18
C LEU A 9 3.55 30.68 15.22
N LEU A 10 2.33 31.23 15.27
CA LEU A 10 1.08 30.44 15.18
C LEU A 10 0.88 29.81 13.80
N PHE A 11 1.30 30.47 12.72
CA PHE A 11 1.23 29.91 11.36
C PHE A 11 2.28 28.82 11.12
N LEU A 12 3.48 28.95 11.72
CA LEU A 12 4.51 27.91 11.72
C LEU A 12 4.13 26.69 12.58
N CYS A 13 3.34 26.87 13.64
CA CYS A 13 2.79 25.76 14.44
C CYS A 13 1.54 25.10 13.84
N ALA A 14 0.87 25.74 12.86
CA ALA A 14 -0.24 25.13 12.10
C ALA A 14 0.25 24.12 11.06
N LEU A 15 1.56 24.13 10.74
CA LEU A 15 2.25 23.02 10.10
C LEU A 15 2.57 21.98 11.18
N GLY A 16 1.53 21.28 11.67
CA GLY A 16 1.74 20.06 12.45
C GLY A 16 2.67 19.10 11.68
N PRO A 17 3.41 18.20 12.36
CA PRO A 17 4.21 17.20 11.67
C PRO A 17 3.34 16.51 10.62
N THR A 18 3.81 16.47 9.37
CA THR A 18 3.13 15.80 8.26
C THR A 18 2.75 14.40 8.72
N THR A 19 1.47 14.18 8.98
CA THR A 19 0.96 12.89 9.43
C THR A 19 0.95 11.97 8.22
N GLY A 20 1.81 10.96 8.20
CA GLY A 20 1.90 10.04 7.09
C GLY A 20 3.23 9.30 7.06
N ILE A 21 3.35 8.39 6.11
CA ILE A 21 4.57 7.61 5.86
C ILE A 21 5.70 8.56 5.47
N ARG A 22 6.89 8.33 6.03
CA ARG A 22 8.10 9.11 5.73
C ARG A 22 9.23 8.20 5.29
N LEU A 23 10.06 8.67 4.36
CA LEU A 23 11.32 8.05 4.00
C LEU A 23 12.46 8.80 4.70
N VAL A 24 13.04 8.20 5.75
CA VAL A 24 14.11 8.82 6.56
C VAL A 24 15.43 8.09 6.29
N GLY A 25 16.29 8.71 5.49
CA GLY A 25 17.42 8.01 4.88
C GLY A 25 16.87 6.92 3.95
N ASN A 26 17.40 5.69 4.07
CA ASN A 26 16.95 4.53 3.28
C ASN A 26 15.71 3.82 3.89
N GLY A 27 15.17 4.28 5.02
CA GLY A 27 14.15 3.53 5.77
C GLY A 27 12.80 4.22 5.83
N TYR A 28 11.73 3.53 5.43
CA TYR A 28 10.36 4.00 5.65
C TYR A 28 9.97 3.88 7.12
N THR A 29 9.43 4.96 7.67
CA THR A 29 8.92 5.07 9.04
C THR A 29 7.47 5.54 9.06
N ASP A 30 6.85 5.47 10.23
CA ASP A 30 5.47 5.91 10.46
C ASP A 30 4.43 5.12 9.63
N ILE A 31 4.78 3.89 9.24
CA ILE A 31 3.84 2.95 8.62
C ILE A 31 2.91 2.45 9.72
N LEU A 32 1.61 2.65 9.52
CA LEU A 32 0.56 2.21 10.44
C LEU A 32 -0.33 1.18 9.76
N VAL A 33 -0.28 -0.05 10.28
CA VAL A 33 -1.20 -1.15 9.97
C VAL A 33 -2.27 -1.16 11.06
N ALA A 34 -3.55 -1.12 10.71
CA ALA A 34 -4.63 -1.15 11.70
C ALA A 34 -5.61 -2.28 11.42
N ILE A 35 -5.95 -3.02 12.48
CA ILE A 35 -6.94 -4.11 12.43
C ILE A 35 -8.31 -3.53 12.83
N ASN A 36 -9.34 -3.84 12.06
CA ASN A 36 -10.70 -3.36 12.32
C ASN A 36 -11.29 -4.08 13.55
N PRO A 37 -12.01 -3.40 14.47
CA PRO A 37 -12.68 -4.04 15.60
C PRO A 37 -13.66 -5.18 15.25
N ALA A 38 -14.17 -5.22 14.01
CA ALA A 38 -15.00 -6.29 13.50
C ALA A 38 -14.21 -7.59 13.21
N VAL A 39 -12.89 -7.52 13.11
CA VAL A 39 -12.02 -8.69 12.96
C VAL A 39 -11.91 -9.41 14.32
N PRO A 40 -12.26 -10.70 14.40
CA PRO A 40 -12.13 -11.48 15.64
C PRO A 40 -10.69 -11.52 16.15
N GLU A 41 -10.55 -11.50 17.48
CA GLU A 41 -9.24 -11.60 18.13
C GLU A 41 -8.52 -12.89 17.77
N ASN A 42 -7.31 -12.76 17.24
CA ASN A 42 -6.46 -13.86 16.84
C ASN A 42 -4.98 -13.46 16.92
N ASP A 43 -4.24 -14.05 17.86
CA ASP A 43 -2.82 -13.74 18.08
C ASP A 43 -1.93 -14.17 16.90
N ASP A 44 -2.32 -15.21 16.17
CA ASP A 44 -1.59 -15.66 14.98
C ASP A 44 -1.63 -14.61 13.86
N LEU A 45 -2.70 -13.81 13.81
CA LEU A 45 -2.79 -12.71 12.84
C LEU A 45 -1.69 -11.67 13.07
N ILE A 46 -1.41 -11.30 14.32
CA ILE A 46 -0.34 -10.34 14.64
C ILE A 46 1.02 -10.89 14.24
N ASN A 47 1.28 -12.17 14.55
CA ASN A 47 2.54 -12.82 14.20
C ASN A 47 2.71 -12.90 12.68
N ARG A 48 1.64 -13.25 11.96
CA ARG A 48 1.66 -13.32 10.51
C ARG A 48 1.89 -11.97 9.84
N ILE A 49 1.29 -10.90 10.36
CA ILE A 49 1.56 -9.54 9.89
C ILE A 49 3.05 -9.19 10.06
N LYS A 50 3.66 -9.54 11.21
CA LYS A 50 5.09 -9.29 11.46
C LYS A 50 5.97 -10.02 10.45
N GLU A 51 5.71 -11.31 10.21
CA GLU A 51 6.45 -12.10 9.20
C GLU A 51 6.36 -11.48 7.81
N ILE A 52 5.15 -11.08 7.40
CA ILE A 52 4.92 -10.46 6.09
C ILE A 52 5.65 -9.11 6.01
N ILE A 53 5.61 -8.26 7.05
CA ILE A 53 6.33 -6.98 7.09
C ILE A 53 7.85 -7.20 6.92
N THR A 54 8.42 -8.21 7.57
CA THR A 54 9.84 -8.54 7.40
C THR A 54 10.13 -8.96 5.96
N SER A 55 9.29 -9.80 5.37
CA SER A 55 9.40 -10.20 3.95
C SER A 55 9.25 -9.03 2.98
N VAL A 56 8.34 -8.09 3.25
CA VAL A 56 8.17 -6.85 2.48
C VAL A 56 9.43 -6.02 2.51
N SER A 57 10.02 -5.81 3.69
CA SER A 57 11.24 -5.03 3.83
C SER A 57 12.40 -5.61 3.01
N GLU A 58 12.57 -6.92 3.05
CA GLU A 58 13.61 -7.63 2.29
C GLU A 58 13.37 -7.54 0.79
N TYR A 59 12.14 -7.80 0.33
CA TYR A 59 11.83 -7.77 -1.10
C TYR A 59 11.88 -6.34 -1.67
N LEU A 60 11.34 -5.36 -0.95
CA LEU A 60 11.39 -3.94 -1.34
C LEU A 60 12.84 -3.45 -1.51
N PHE A 61 13.73 -3.87 -0.61
CA PHE A 61 15.14 -3.56 -0.67
C PHE A 61 15.79 -4.12 -1.94
N GLN A 62 15.52 -5.38 -2.27
CA GLN A 62 16.05 -6.02 -3.47
C GLN A 62 15.45 -5.43 -4.75
N ALA A 63 14.15 -5.13 -4.77
CA ALA A 63 13.43 -4.66 -5.94
C ALA A 63 13.72 -3.19 -6.32
N LEU A 64 14.26 -2.39 -5.39
CA LEU A 64 14.62 -0.97 -5.60
C LEU A 64 16.11 -0.72 -5.41
N ASP A 65 16.94 -1.55 -6.06
CA ASP A 65 18.40 -1.37 -6.16
C ASP A 65 19.08 -1.18 -4.79
N ASN A 66 18.62 -1.89 -3.76
CA ASN A 66 19.15 -1.80 -2.40
C ASN A 66 19.04 -0.39 -1.78
N LYS A 67 18.06 0.43 -2.21
CA LYS A 67 17.91 1.81 -1.74
C LYS A 67 16.95 1.98 -0.58
N VAL A 68 15.83 1.23 -0.53
CA VAL A 68 14.80 1.49 0.47
C VAL A 68 14.26 0.23 1.11
N PHE A 69 13.87 0.32 2.38
CA PHE A 69 13.33 -0.80 3.16
C PHE A 69 12.33 -0.30 4.21
N PHE A 70 11.60 -1.19 4.86
CA PHE A 70 10.74 -0.82 5.99
C PHE A 70 11.58 -0.77 7.26
N LYS A 71 11.65 0.40 7.90
CA LYS A 71 12.45 0.62 9.10
C LYS A 71 11.62 0.55 10.37
N GLU A 72 10.45 1.20 10.39
CA GLU A 72 9.54 1.19 11.54
C GLU A 72 8.10 0.98 11.09
N VAL A 73 7.42 0.00 11.70
CA VAL A 73 6.01 -0.29 11.48
C VAL A 73 5.28 -0.41 12.82
N LYS A 74 4.10 0.21 12.90
CA LYS A 74 3.20 0.10 14.05
C LYS A 74 1.97 -0.71 13.65
N ILE A 75 1.63 -1.72 14.43
CA ILE A 75 0.39 -2.50 14.29
C ILE A 75 -0.57 -2.00 15.37
N LEU A 76 -1.69 -1.41 14.98
CA LEU A 76 -2.75 -0.98 15.88
C LEU A 76 -3.81 -2.09 15.96
N VAL A 77 -3.89 -2.75 17.12
CA VAL A 77 -4.93 -3.73 17.40
C VAL A 77 -6.19 -3.05 17.94
N PRO A 78 -7.38 -3.67 17.79
CA PRO A 78 -8.61 -3.13 18.33
C PRO A 78 -8.61 -3.04 19.85
N PRO A 79 -9.34 -2.08 20.45
CA PRO A 79 -9.45 -1.96 21.91
C PRO A 79 -10.13 -3.15 22.59
N ASN A 80 -10.94 -3.92 21.85
CA ASN A 80 -11.62 -5.11 22.35
C ASN A 80 -10.73 -6.36 22.35
N TRP A 81 -9.49 -6.29 21.85
CA TRP A 81 -8.53 -7.38 21.96
C TRP A 81 -7.81 -7.31 23.30
N THR A 82 -7.81 -8.41 24.06
CA THR A 82 -7.39 -8.46 25.47
C THR A 82 -6.36 -9.54 25.80
N ASN A 83 -6.06 -10.45 24.86
CA ASN A 83 -5.15 -11.59 25.09
C ASN A 83 -3.67 -11.18 25.14
N GLY A 84 -3.30 -10.05 24.52
CA GLY A 84 -1.91 -9.60 24.45
C GLY A 84 -1.56 -8.44 25.38
N THR A 85 -0.25 -8.25 25.60
CA THR A 85 0.29 -7.03 26.21
C THR A 85 0.72 -6.08 25.10
N TYR A 86 -0.01 -4.98 24.94
CA TYR A 86 0.22 -3.99 23.88
C TYR A 86 0.70 -2.67 24.46
N GLU A 87 1.53 -1.97 23.71
CA GLU A 87 1.92 -0.61 24.06
C GLU A 87 0.73 0.35 23.90
N ARG A 88 0.73 1.45 24.65
CA ARG A 88 -0.34 2.44 24.57
C ARG A 88 -0.21 3.26 23.29
N ALA A 89 -1.23 3.20 22.43
CA ALA A 89 -1.35 4.11 21.29
C ALA A 89 -1.45 5.57 21.78
N SER A 90 -0.76 6.47 21.09
CA SER A 90 -0.70 7.90 21.45
C SER A 90 -1.55 8.74 20.50
N THR A 91 -1.22 8.69 19.22
CA THR A 91 -1.83 9.49 18.16
C THR A 91 -2.34 8.63 17.01
N GLU A 92 -2.01 7.34 17.04
CA GLU A 92 -2.40 6.31 16.09
C GLU A 92 -3.90 6.01 16.20
N THR A 93 -4.60 6.05 15.07
CA THR A 93 -6.03 5.74 14.96
C THR A 93 -6.27 4.93 13.70
N TYR A 94 -7.33 4.12 13.70
CA TYR A 94 -7.72 3.32 12.52
C TYR A 94 -7.88 4.19 11.27
N SER A 95 -8.52 5.34 11.39
CA SER A 95 -8.72 6.31 10.28
C SER A 95 -7.44 6.94 9.71
N LYS A 96 -6.31 6.86 10.42
CA LYS A 96 -5.02 7.37 9.94
C LYS A 96 -4.15 6.27 9.32
N ALA A 97 -4.53 5.01 9.48
CA ALA A 97 -3.77 3.89 8.96
C ALA A 97 -3.87 3.84 7.43
N LYS A 98 -2.75 3.46 6.80
CA LYS A 98 -2.65 3.30 5.34
C LYS A 98 -2.71 1.84 4.92
N VAL A 99 -2.64 0.93 5.88
CA VAL A 99 -2.82 -0.51 5.66
C VAL A 99 -3.89 -0.98 6.63
N LEU A 100 -5.02 -1.40 6.08
CA LEU A 100 -6.20 -1.80 6.83
C LEU A 100 -6.35 -3.31 6.74
N ILE A 101 -6.53 -3.93 7.90
CA ILE A 101 -6.92 -5.34 7.99
C ILE A 101 -8.37 -5.34 8.43
N ASP A 102 -9.25 -5.73 7.52
CA ASP A 102 -10.69 -5.64 7.73
C ASP A 102 -11.40 -6.91 7.26
N VAL A 103 -12.71 -6.96 7.50
CA VAL A 103 -13.58 -8.01 6.97
C VAL A 103 -13.57 -7.99 5.43
N PRO A 104 -13.87 -9.14 4.79
CA PRO A 104 -13.92 -9.25 3.34
C PRO A 104 -14.82 -8.19 2.70
N HIS A 105 -14.34 -7.55 1.63
CA HIS A 105 -15.12 -6.55 0.91
C HIS A 105 -16.21 -7.24 0.08
N PRO A 106 -17.47 -6.73 0.02
CA PRO A 106 -18.54 -7.41 -0.71
C PRO A 106 -18.26 -7.70 -2.19
N ALA A 107 -17.48 -6.84 -2.85
CA ALA A 107 -17.13 -6.99 -4.27
C ALA A 107 -15.81 -7.76 -4.51
N PHE A 108 -14.88 -7.76 -3.55
CA PHE A 108 -13.52 -8.29 -3.74
C PHE A 108 -13.23 -9.51 -2.86
N GLY A 109 -14.12 -9.84 -1.91
CA GLY A 109 -13.92 -10.94 -0.98
C GLY A 109 -12.62 -10.78 -0.19
N ASP A 110 -11.75 -11.78 -0.34
CA ASP A 110 -10.43 -11.88 0.29
C ASP A 110 -9.30 -11.36 -0.60
N ASP A 111 -9.59 -10.84 -1.80
CA ASP A 111 -8.56 -10.31 -2.67
C ASP A 111 -7.94 -9.03 -2.07
N PRO A 112 -6.61 -8.94 -2.03
CA PRO A 112 -5.91 -7.72 -1.62
C PRO A 112 -6.15 -6.61 -2.64
N TYR A 113 -6.27 -5.37 -2.19
CA TYR A 113 -6.35 -4.22 -3.09
C TYR A 113 -5.91 -2.92 -2.44
N THR A 114 -5.55 -1.96 -3.27
CA THR A 114 -5.31 -0.58 -2.89
C THR A 114 -6.43 0.32 -3.41
N LYS A 115 -7.04 1.08 -2.52
CA LYS A 115 -7.91 2.17 -2.93
C LYS A 115 -7.06 3.35 -3.38
N GLN A 116 -6.97 3.55 -4.69
CA GLN A 116 -6.22 4.63 -5.32
C GLN A 116 -7.17 5.54 -6.09
N THR A 117 -7.66 6.61 -5.46
CA THR A 117 -8.59 7.57 -6.08
C THR A 117 -7.90 8.73 -6.80
N LYS A 118 -6.60 8.91 -6.56
CA LYS A 118 -5.78 10.00 -7.11
C LYS A 118 -5.11 9.60 -8.42
N ASN A 119 -4.40 10.54 -9.04
CA ASN A 119 -3.74 10.32 -10.33
C ASN A 119 -2.41 9.57 -10.17
N CYS A 120 -1.77 9.31 -11.31
CA CYS A 120 -0.43 8.76 -11.34
C CYS A 120 0.54 9.61 -10.50
N ALA A 121 1.51 8.95 -9.86
CA ALA A 121 2.53 9.54 -9.00
C ALA A 121 2.02 10.10 -7.65
N GLU A 122 0.70 10.06 -7.40
CA GLU A 122 0.11 10.55 -6.15
C GLU A 122 -0.11 9.41 -5.15
N GLU A 123 0.21 9.65 -3.86
CA GLU A 123 -0.04 8.68 -2.80
C GLU A 123 -1.54 8.36 -2.68
N GLY A 124 -1.89 7.07 -2.77
CA GLY A 124 -3.23 6.52 -2.64
C GLY A 124 -3.84 6.63 -1.23
N ASP A 125 -5.03 6.05 -1.08
CA ASP A 125 -5.83 6.21 0.12
C ASP A 125 -5.44 5.21 1.20
N TYR A 126 -5.57 3.91 0.91
CA TYR A 126 -5.19 2.80 1.79
C TYR A 126 -5.09 1.46 1.03
N ILE A 127 -4.31 0.54 1.58
CA ILE A 127 -4.31 -0.89 1.25
C ILE A 127 -5.33 -1.60 2.14
N HIS A 128 -6.07 -2.56 1.58
CA HIS A 128 -6.97 -3.45 2.30
C HIS A 128 -6.49 -4.89 2.18
N PHE A 129 -6.38 -5.55 3.33
CA PHE A 129 -6.14 -6.98 3.45
C PHE A 129 -7.21 -7.60 4.35
N THR A 130 -7.43 -8.91 4.19
CA THR A 130 -8.30 -9.68 5.09
C THR A 130 -7.49 -10.64 5.97
N PRO A 131 -8.02 -11.06 7.13
CA PRO A 131 -7.42 -12.13 7.92
C PRO A 131 -7.21 -13.42 7.12
N ASN A 132 -8.16 -13.80 6.26
CA ASN A 132 -8.06 -15.01 5.44
C ASN A 132 -6.90 -14.91 4.43
N PHE A 133 -6.74 -13.76 3.77
CA PHE A 133 -5.60 -13.54 2.88
C PHE A 133 -4.28 -13.70 3.64
N LEU A 134 -4.17 -13.13 4.84
CA LEU A 134 -2.92 -13.14 5.62
C LEU A 134 -2.62 -14.53 6.21
N LEU A 135 -3.63 -15.20 6.77
CA LEU A 135 -3.50 -16.44 7.55
C LEU A 135 -3.48 -17.71 6.70
N THR A 136 -4.10 -17.70 5.51
CA THR A 136 -4.24 -18.90 4.67
C THR A 136 -3.36 -18.85 3.44
N ASP A 137 -2.99 -20.00 2.89
CA ASP A 137 -2.18 -20.09 1.68
C ASP A 137 -3.02 -20.30 0.40
N ARG A 138 -4.35 -20.18 0.49
CA ARG A 138 -5.29 -20.43 -0.61
C ARG A 138 -4.98 -19.62 -1.87
N LEU A 139 -4.51 -18.38 -1.72
CA LEU A 139 -4.25 -17.47 -2.83
C LEU A 139 -2.77 -17.39 -3.22
N VAL A 140 -1.90 -18.19 -2.59
CA VAL A 140 -0.45 -18.21 -2.89
C VAL A 140 -0.19 -18.77 -4.29
N ASP A 141 -0.97 -19.75 -4.75
CA ASP A 141 -0.82 -20.29 -6.10
C ASP A 141 -1.26 -19.31 -7.20
N VAL A 142 -2.01 -18.26 -6.84
CA VAL A 142 -2.52 -17.23 -7.75
C VAL A 142 -1.58 -16.02 -7.75
N TYR A 143 -1.32 -15.43 -6.57
CA TYR A 143 -0.53 -14.20 -6.46
C TYR A 143 0.94 -14.43 -6.11
N GLY A 144 1.31 -15.61 -5.62
CA GLY A 144 2.66 -15.89 -5.12
C GLY A 144 2.88 -15.44 -3.66
N PRO A 145 4.13 -15.15 -3.28
CA PRO A 145 4.49 -14.80 -1.89
C PRO A 145 3.79 -13.52 -1.40
N LYS A 146 3.16 -13.58 -0.23
CA LYS A 146 2.39 -12.46 0.36
C LYS A 146 3.18 -11.16 0.51
N GLY A 147 4.49 -11.24 0.76
CA GLY A 147 5.37 -10.06 0.82
C GLY A 147 5.49 -9.34 -0.53
N ARG A 148 5.50 -10.07 -1.65
CA ARG A 148 5.50 -9.49 -3.01
C ARG A 148 4.16 -8.84 -3.31
N VAL A 149 3.06 -9.49 -2.94
CA VAL A 149 1.71 -8.93 -3.09
C VAL A 149 1.56 -7.64 -2.29
N PHE A 150 2.07 -7.60 -1.05
CA PHE A 150 2.10 -6.35 -0.30
C PHE A 150 2.94 -5.30 -1.02
N VAL A 151 4.15 -5.61 -1.53
CA VAL A 151 4.95 -4.62 -2.27
C VAL A 151 4.23 -4.10 -3.53
N HIS A 152 3.47 -4.94 -4.21
CA HIS A 152 2.60 -4.52 -5.32
C HIS A 152 1.55 -3.49 -4.85
N GLU A 153 0.81 -3.80 -3.79
CA GLU A 153 -0.15 -2.85 -3.19
C GLU A 153 0.52 -1.59 -2.61
N TRP A 154 1.71 -1.74 -2.06
CA TRP A 154 2.53 -0.62 -1.58
C TRP A 154 2.90 0.31 -2.73
N ALA A 155 3.18 -0.21 -3.92
CA ALA A 155 3.52 0.62 -5.06
C ALA A 155 2.33 1.46 -5.53
N HIS A 156 1.13 0.87 -5.57
CA HIS A 156 -0.12 1.61 -5.77
C HIS A 156 -0.32 2.69 -4.70
N LEU A 157 -0.12 2.31 -3.43
CA LEU A 157 -0.35 3.21 -2.30
C LEU A 157 0.66 4.35 -2.29
N ARG A 158 1.96 4.06 -2.24
CA ARG A 158 2.98 5.06 -1.92
C ARG A 158 3.35 5.90 -3.14
N TRP A 159 3.46 5.27 -4.30
CA TRP A 159 3.97 5.93 -5.51
C TRP A 159 2.92 6.15 -6.58
N GLY A 160 1.68 5.72 -6.37
CA GLY A 160 0.59 5.98 -7.29
C GLY A 160 0.81 5.40 -8.68
N VAL A 161 1.53 4.28 -8.79
CA VAL A 161 1.65 3.52 -10.05
C VAL A 161 0.43 2.62 -10.24
N TYR A 162 0.25 2.08 -11.45
CA TYR A 162 -0.87 1.20 -11.81
C TYR A 162 -0.36 -0.13 -12.36
N ASP A 163 -1.31 -1.05 -12.55
CA ASP A 163 -1.06 -2.35 -13.13
C ASP A 163 -0.52 -2.25 -14.56
N GLU A 164 0.46 -3.10 -14.84
CA GLU A 164 1.06 -3.29 -16.16
C GLU A 164 0.45 -4.50 -16.90
N TYR A 165 -0.56 -5.16 -16.30
CA TYR A 165 -1.48 -6.10 -16.95
C TYR A 165 -2.85 -5.44 -17.22
N ASN A 166 -3.73 -6.13 -17.96
CA ASN A 166 -5.11 -5.69 -18.15
C ASN A 166 -6.05 -6.88 -18.40
N ASN A 167 -6.94 -7.16 -17.45
CA ASN A 167 -7.88 -8.28 -17.56
C ASN A 167 -8.93 -8.10 -18.68
N LYS A 168 -9.23 -6.85 -19.08
CA LYS A 168 -10.19 -6.56 -20.16
C LYS A 168 -9.54 -6.50 -21.54
N LYS A 169 -8.23 -6.24 -21.57
CA LYS A 169 -7.43 -6.21 -22.80
C LYS A 169 -6.16 -7.02 -22.59
N PRO A 170 -6.27 -8.34 -22.37
CA PRO A 170 -5.11 -9.19 -22.08
C PRO A 170 -4.19 -9.31 -23.29
N PHE A 171 -4.69 -9.01 -24.50
CA PHE A 171 -3.93 -9.03 -25.75
C PHE A 171 -4.17 -7.79 -26.60
N TYR A 172 -3.19 -7.47 -27.45
CA TYR A 172 -3.26 -6.41 -28.45
C TYR A 172 -2.44 -6.79 -29.69
N ASN A 173 -2.65 -6.08 -30.80
CA ASN A 173 -1.90 -6.33 -32.04
C ASN A 173 -0.77 -5.30 -32.22
N ASP A 174 0.46 -5.77 -32.32
CA ASP A 174 1.64 -4.99 -32.73
C ASP A 174 2.58 -5.89 -33.53
N ASN A 175 2.43 -5.87 -34.86
CA ASN A 175 3.11 -6.79 -35.79
C ASN A 175 2.90 -8.28 -35.43
N GLY A 176 1.72 -8.61 -34.91
CA GLY A 176 1.37 -9.89 -34.34
C GLY A 176 0.66 -9.70 -33.01
N ILE A 177 -0.04 -10.74 -32.57
CA ILE A 177 -0.77 -10.71 -31.31
C ILE A 177 0.24 -10.78 -30.16
N GLN A 178 0.16 -9.82 -29.25
CA GLN A 178 1.02 -9.67 -28.09
C GLN A 178 0.18 -9.69 -26.80
N PRO A 179 0.63 -10.35 -25.72
CA PRO A 179 0.05 -10.17 -24.40
C PRO A 179 0.34 -8.78 -23.85
N THR A 180 -0.61 -8.22 -23.11
CA THR A 180 -0.47 -6.95 -22.40
C THR A 180 0.39 -7.15 -21.17
N ARG A 181 1.63 -6.67 -21.25
CA ARG A 181 2.65 -6.82 -20.20
C ARG A 181 3.72 -5.75 -20.36
N CYS A 182 4.51 -5.53 -19.31
CA CYS A 182 5.53 -4.50 -19.34
C CYS A 182 6.68 -4.78 -20.32
N THR A 183 7.18 -6.01 -20.39
CA THR A 183 8.28 -6.38 -21.29
C THR A 183 7.90 -7.57 -22.16
N SER A 184 8.31 -7.54 -23.43
CA SER A 184 8.14 -8.66 -24.35
C SER A 184 9.03 -9.86 -24.01
N GLU A 185 9.98 -9.73 -23.10
CA GLU A 185 10.88 -10.82 -22.70
C GLU A 185 10.22 -11.89 -21.85
N VAL A 186 9.11 -11.58 -21.17
CA VAL A 186 8.39 -12.56 -20.36
C VAL A 186 7.92 -13.70 -21.25
N THR A 187 8.34 -14.94 -20.97
CA THR A 187 7.87 -16.12 -21.70
C THR A 187 6.65 -16.72 -21.03
N GLY A 188 5.86 -17.46 -21.80
CA GLY A 188 4.65 -18.10 -21.33
C GLY A 188 3.81 -18.65 -22.45
N LYS A 189 2.64 -19.15 -22.08
CA LYS A 189 1.64 -19.71 -22.99
C LYS A 189 0.30 -19.08 -22.72
N TRP A 190 -0.52 -19.00 -23.76
CA TRP A 190 -1.91 -18.62 -23.65
C TRP A 190 -2.84 -19.79 -23.91
N TYR A 191 -3.90 -19.85 -23.13
CA TYR A 191 -4.96 -20.83 -23.29
C TYR A 191 -6.21 -20.30 -22.60
N GLU A 192 -7.34 -20.89 -22.97
CA GLU A 192 -8.58 -20.72 -22.19
C GLU A 192 -8.68 -21.88 -21.19
N LEU A 193 -9.20 -21.58 -20.01
CA LEU A 193 -9.47 -22.58 -18.98
C LEU A 193 -10.95 -22.97 -19.03
N ASN A 194 -11.22 -24.22 -19.42
CA ASN A 194 -12.58 -24.77 -19.46
C ASN A 194 -12.67 -26.02 -18.58
N ASN A 195 -13.41 -25.93 -17.47
CA ASN A 195 -13.57 -27.02 -16.49
C ASN A 195 -12.25 -27.66 -16.03
N GLY A 196 -11.20 -26.86 -15.88
CA GLY A 196 -9.87 -27.32 -15.46
C GLY A 196 -8.98 -27.89 -16.58
N PHE A 197 -9.46 -27.91 -17.83
CA PHE A 197 -8.67 -28.27 -19.00
C PHE A 197 -8.22 -27.02 -19.76
N THR A 198 -7.02 -27.09 -20.33
CA THR A 198 -6.47 -26.04 -21.18
C THR A 198 -6.88 -26.28 -22.63
N GLN A 199 -7.45 -25.27 -23.28
CA GLN A 199 -7.75 -25.29 -24.71
C GLN A 199 -7.04 -24.14 -25.42
N SER A 200 -6.81 -24.31 -26.73
CA SER A 200 -6.22 -23.23 -27.53
C SER A 200 -7.16 -22.03 -27.55
N CYS A 201 -6.60 -20.82 -27.48
CA CYS A 201 -7.41 -19.62 -27.52
C CYS A 201 -8.13 -19.47 -28.86
N HIS A 202 -9.43 -19.21 -28.78
CA HIS A 202 -10.24 -18.82 -29.91
C HIS A 202 -9.88 -17.39 -30.32
N ILE A 203 -9.74 -17.15 -31.63
CA ILE A 203 -9.49 -15.83 -32.17
C ILE A 203 -10.82 -15.28 -32.68
N SER A 204 -11.21 -14.11 -32.18
CA SER A 204 -12.39 -13.40 -32.66
C SER A 204 -12.17 -12.96 -34.10
N ALA A 205 -13.10 -13.33 -34.99
CA ALA A 205 -13.07 -12.92 -36.39
C ALA A 205 -13.27 -11.40 -36.56
N GLU A 206 -13.89 -10.73 -35.59
CA GLU A 206 -14.17 -9.30 -35.61
C GLU A 206 -12.94 -8.46 -35.27
N THR A 207 -12.19 -8.87 -34.23
CA THR A 207 -11.05 -8.10 -33.72
C THR A 207 -9.70 -8.64 -34.19
N GLY A 208 -9.65 -9.90 -34.63
CA GLY A 208 -8.40 -10.61 -34.92
C GLY A 208 -7.56 -10.92 -33.67
N LEU A 209 -8.14 -10.77 -32.47
CA LEU A 209 -7.49 -11.01 -31.18
C LEU A 209 -8.11 -12.22 -30.47
N PRO A 210 -7.40 -12.81 -29.49
CA PRO A 210 -7.98 -13.81 -28.62
C PRO A 210 -9.23 -13.29 -27.91
N THR A 211 -10.19 -14.19 -27.64
CA THR A 211 -11.40 -13.84 -26.88
C THR A 211 -11.08 -13.52 -25.42
N GLU A 212 -12.06 -12.98 -24.70
CA GLU A 212 -11.90 -12.52 -23.30
C GLU A 212 -11.60 -13.68 -22.33
N GLU A 213 -11.95 -14.92 -22.70
CA GLU A 213 -11.66 -16.13 -21.94
C GLU A 213 -10.20 -16.59 -22.05
N CYS A 214 -9.47 -16.07 -23.03
CA CYS A 214 -8.06 -16.39 -23.22
C CYS A 214 -7.21 -15.59 -22.23
N GLU A 215 -6.32 -16.28 -21.54
CA GLU A 215 -5.38 -15.66 -20.61
C GLU A 215 -3.95 -16.03 -20.97
N PHE A 216 -3.01 -15.12 -20.68
CA PHE A 216 -1.59 -15.40 -20.81
C PHE A 216 -1.02 -15.85 -19.47
N PHE A 217 -0.46 -17.06 -19.46
CA PHE A 217 0.14 -17.69 -18.29
C PHE A 217 1.67 -17.65 -18.46
N PRO A 218 2.39 -16.78 -17.72
CA PRO A 218 3.84 -16.72 -17.77
C PRO A 218 4.46 -18.00 -17.21
N ASP A 219 5.63 -18.37 -17.72
CA ASP A 219 6.43 -19.42 -17.12
C ASP A 219 6.92 -18.94 -15.74
N LYS A 220 6.62 -19.68 -14.66
CA LYS A 220 7.00 -19.25 -13.30
C LYS A 220 8.51 -19.05 -13.14
N LEU A 221 9.30 -19.96 -13.73
CA LEU A 221 10.75 -19.94 -13.72
C LEU A 221 11.27 -19.38 -15.05
N GLN A 222 11.77 -18.15 -15.01
CA GLN A 222 12.36 -17.49 -16.16
C GLN A 222 13.34 -16.39 -15.75
N ASN A 223 14.23 -16.00 -16.66
CA ASN A 223 15.26 -14.99 -16.42
C ASN A 223 14.82 -13.57 -16.85
N ALA A 224 13.68 -13.45 -17.52
CA ALA A 224 13.15 -12.16 -17.93
C ALA A 224 12.89 -11.30 -16.68
N LYS A 225 13.36 -10.06 -16.69
CA LYS A 225 13.05 -9.11 -15.62
C LYS A 225 11.61 -8.66 -15.75
N ALA A 226 10.72 -9.44 -15.15
CA ALA A 226 9.32 -9.12 -15.10
C ALA A 226 9.07 -7.99 -14.10
N SER A 227 7.89 -7.39 -14.20
CA SER A 227 7.45 -6.36 -13.27
C SER A 227 6.54 -6.93 -12.20
N ILE A 228 6.76 -6.48 -10.96
CA ILE A 228 5.87 -6.72 -9.83
C ILE A 228 4.49 -6.10 -10.05
N MET A 229 4.39 -5.06 -10.90
CA MET A 229 3.12 -4.46 -11.33
C MET A 229 2.45 -5.23 -12.47
N TYR A 230 3.11 -6.27 -13.00
CA TYR A 230 2.52 -7.18 -13.99
C TYR A 230 2.02 -8.47 -13.33
N MET A 231 2.90 -9.28 -12.74
CA MET A 231 2.51 -10.54 -12.08
C MET A 231 3.50 -10.90 -10.97
N GLN A 232 3.04 -10.93 -9.72
CA GLN A 232 3.88 -11.08 -8.52
C GLN A 232 4.40 -12.51 -8.32
N ILE A 233 3.80 -13.48 -9.01
CA ILE A 233 4.13 -14.91 -8.94
C ILE A 233 5.42 -15.28 -9.70
N ILE A 234 5.86 -14.46 -10.65
CA ILE A 234 7.11 -14.72 -11.41
C ILE A 234 8.30 -14.52 -10.46
N ASP A 235 9.30 -15.40 -10.49
CA ASP A 235 10.37 -15.37 -9.49
C ASP A 235 11.36 -14.21 -9.64
N SER A 236 11.60 -13.76 -10.88
CA SER A 236 12.58 -12.73 -11.26
C SER A 236 12.01 -11.31 -11.34
N VAL A 237 10.94 -11.03 -10.57
CA VAL A 237 10.23 -9.75 -10.64
C VAL A 237 10.88 -8.63 -9.84
N THR A 238 11.01 -7.47 -10.47
CA THR A 238 11.37 -6.17 -9.87
C THR A 238 10.39 -5.11 -10.38
N PHE A 239 10.74 -3.82 -10.42
CA PHE A 239 9.92 -2.81 -11.11
C PHE A 239 10.36 -2.68 -12.58
N CYS A 240 9.40 -2.43 -13.47
CA CYS A 240 9.70 -2.31 -14.89
C CYS A 240 10.52 -1.06 -15.19
N GLN A 241 11.62 -1.26 -15.91
CA GLN A 241 12.57 -0.21 -16.28
C GLN A 241 12.18 0.46 -17.60
N GLU A 242 12.59 1.72 -17.78
CA GLU A 242 12.18 2.55 -18.93
C GLU A 242 12.69 2.03 -20.28
N ASP A 243 13.84 1.37 -20.29
CA ASP A 243 14.47 0.77 -21.48
C ASP A 243 13.81 -0.55 -21.91
N GLU A 244 13.21 -1.26 -20.95
CA GLU A 244 12.48 -2.53 -21.17
C GLU A 244 10.96 -2.32 -21.35
N HIS A 245 10.46 -1.09 -21.09
CA HIS A 245 9.03 -0.78 -21.01
C HIS A 245 8.29 -0.73 -22.35
N ASN A 246 7.23 -1.52 -22.44
CA ASN A 246 6.35 -1.60 -23.58
C ASN A 246 5.25 -0.53 -23.51
N ARG A 247 5.55 0.63 -24.11
CA ARG A 247 4.65 1.79 -24.20
C ARG A 247 3.37 1.55 -25.01
N LYS A 248 3.30 0.46 -25.79
CA LYS A 248 2.12 0.15 -26.63
C LYS A 248 1.12 -0.77 -25.92
N ALA A 249 1.52 -1.42 -24.84
CA ALA A 249 0.65 -2.32 -24.09
C ALA A 249 -0.56 -1.53 -23.53
N PRO A 250 -1.81 -1.98 -23.76
CA PRO A 250 -3.00 -1.27 -23.29
C PRO A 250 -3.27 -1.57 -21.80
N ASN A 251 -2.35 -1.20 -20.91
CA ASN A 251 -2.47 -1.34 -19.46
C ASN A 251 -2.76 0.02 -18.78
N MET A 252 -3.17 -0.05 -17.51
CA MET A 252 -3.54 1.15 -16.74
C MET A 252 -2.34 2.05 -16.46
N GLN A 253 -1.15 1.48 -16.27
CA GLN A 253 0.09 2.25 -16.14
C GLN A 253 0.31 3.16 -17.36
N ASN A 254 0.22 2.62 -18.57
CA ASN A 254 0.40 3.42 -19.78
C ASN A 254 -0.69 4.48 -19.94
N GLU A 255 -1.94 4.11 -19.67
CA GLU A 255 -3.08 5.02 -19.77
C GLU A 255 -2.99 6.21 -18.79
N LYS A 256 -2.55 5.96 -17.56
CA LYS A 256 -2.59 6.96 -16.47
C LYS A 256 -1.28 7.69 -16.23
N CYS A 257 -0.15 7.12 -16.63
CA CYS A 257 1.19 7.64 -16.33
C CYS A 257 1.97 8.07 -17.59
N ASP A 258 1.28 8.58 -18.61
CA ASP A 258 1.88 9.08 -19.86
C ASP A 258 2.80 8.05 -20.57
N ASN A 259 2.45 6.75 -20.50
CA ASN A 259 3.27 5.66 -21.03
C ASN A 259 4.69 5.56 -20.44
N LYS A 260 4.89 6.01 -19.19
CA LYS A 260 6.15 5.85 -18.44
C LYS A 260 6.16 4.52 -17.69
N ALA A 261 7.34 3.92 -17.58
CA ALA A 261 7.52 2.72 -16.80
C ALA A 261 7.26 2.97 -15.31
N THR A 262 6.84 1.93 -14.58
CA THR A 262 6.62 1.99 -13.13
C THR A 262 7.84 2.51 -12.37
N HIS A 263 9.05 2.04 -12.70
CA HIS A 263 10.28 2.52 -12.08
C HIS A 263 10.50 4.03 -12.29
N THR A 264 10.27 4.53 -13.51
CA THR A 264 10.41 5.95 -13.83
C THR A 264 9.48 6.81 -12.98
N VAL A 265 8.21 6.42 -12.87
CA VAL A 265 7.24 7.14 -12.03
C VAL A 265 7.69 7.15 -10.56
N ILE A 266 8.14 6.00 -10.03
CA ILE A 266 8.63 5.88 -8.66
C ILE A 266 9.79 6.85 -8.39
N PHE A 267 10.79 6.89 -9.26
CA PHE A 267 12.02 7.66 -9.03
C PHE A 267 11.95 9.13 -9.43
N GLN A 268 11.08 9.50 -10.37
CA GLN A 268 11.09 10.84 -10.96
C GLN A 268 9.84 11.67 -10.67
N GLU A 269 8.73 11.03 -10.30
CA GLU A 269 7.44 11.72 -10.20
C GLU A 269 6.76 11.56 -8.85
N SER A 270 6.99 10.42 -8.17
CA SER A 270 6.32 10.08 -6.92
C SER A 270 6.60 11.04 -5.76
N VAL A 271 5.83 10.88 -4.68
CA VAL A 271 6.04 11.61 -3.41
C VAL A 271 7.45 11.44 -2.83
N ASP A 272 8.18 10.39 -3.20
CA ASP A 272 9.53 10.09 -2.71
C ASP A 272 10.65 10.46 -3.69
N LYS A 273 10.34 11.05 -4.86
CA LYS A 273 11.31 11.31 -5.94
C LYS A 273 12.57 12.05 -5.49
N ASP A 274 12.43 13.07 -4.63
CA ASP A 274 13.55 13.92 -4.20
C ASP A 274 14.51 13.13 -3.31
N ALA A 275 13.96 12.25 -2.45
CA ALA A 275 14.76 11.35 -1.63
C ALA A 275 15.38 10.25 -2.49
N LEU A 276 14.57 9.54 -3.29
CA LEU A 276 15.04 8.41 -4.11
C LEU A 276 16.11 8.80 -5.13
N GLY A 277 16.02 10.01 -5.71
CA GLY A 277 17.01 10.54 -6.63
C GLY A 277 18.38 10.84 -5.99
N THR A 278 18.46 10.97 -4.67
CA THR A 278 19.71 11.26 -3.95
C THR A 278 20.22 10.10 -3.09
N LEU A 279 19.36 9.12 -2.79
CA LEU A 279 19.74 7.96 -1.98
C LEU A 279 20.77 7.07 -2.67
N LEU A 280 21.83 6.75 -1.94
CA LEU A 280 22.80 5.75 -2.35
C LEU A 280 22.32 4.35 -1.94
N PRO A 281 22.55 3.32 -2.78
CA PRO A 281 22.35 1.94 -2.39
C PRO A 281 23.13 1.57 -1.14
N LEU A 282 22.49 0.84 -0.22
CA LEU A 282 23.19 0.27 0.93
C LEU A 282 24.06 -0.90 0.47
N GLN A 283 25.26 -0.97 1.05
CA GLN A 283 26.25 -2.00 0.72
C GLN A 283 25.99 -3.34 1.43
N ALA A 284 25.14 -3.33 2.45
CA ALA A 284 24.80 -4.49 3.25
C ALA A 284 23.29 -4.56 3.46
N ARG A 285 22.80 -5.77 3.75
CA ARG A 285 21.39 -6.00 4.10
C ARG A 285 21.01 -5.12 5.32
N PRO A 286 19.89 -4.38 5.25
CA PRO A 286 19.41 -3.61 6.38
C PRO A 286 18.94 -4.53 7.52
N PRO A 287 18.87 -4.03 8.77
CA PRO A 287 18.26 -4.79 9.86
C PRO A 287 16.76 -5.01 9.61
N ASP A 288 16.20 -6.04 10.25
CA ASP A 288 14.77 -6.29 10.20
C ASP A 288 13.97 -5.07 10.75
N PRO A 289 12.75 -4.83 10.25
CA PRO A 289 11.93 -3.71 10.68
C PRO A 289 11.67 -3.71 12.18
N GLN A 290 11.70 -2.54 12.81
CA GLN A 290 11.20 -2.39 14.18
C GLN A 290 9.68 -2.40 14.16
N ILE A 291 9.08 -3.46 14.71
CA ILE A 291 7.62 -3.62 14.74
C ILE A 291 7.10 -3.49 16.16
N ARG A 292 6.19 -2.53 16.36
CA ARG A 292 5.52 -2.29 17.65
C ARG A 292 4.04 -2.59 17.55
N VAL A 293 3.49 -3.24 18.56
CA VAL A 293 2.05 -3.54 18.63
C VAL A 293 1.41 -2.63 19.66
N LEU A 294 0.45 -1.84 19.20
CA LEU A 294 -0.19 -0.78 19.96
C LEU A 294 -1.67 -1.13 20.16
N SER A 295 -2.21 -0.83 21.32
CA SER A 295 -3.66 -0.81 21.55
C SER A 295 -4.08 0.56 22.06
N ARG A 296 -5.28 0.99 21.64
CA ARG A 296 -5.88 2.20 22.18
C ARG A 296 -6.48 1.89 23.53
N GLY A 297 -5.77 2.28 24.59
CA GLY A 297 -6.34 2.29 25.93
C GLY A 297 -7.49 3.30 26.05
N SER A 298 -8.28 3.17 27.11
CA SER A 298 -9.36 4.12 27.41
C SER A 298 -8.85 5.57 27.38
N ARG A 299 -9.59 6.43 26.68
CA ARG A 299 -9.26 7.86 26.59
C ARG A 299 -9.55 8.50 27.94
N VAL A 300 -8.50 8.97 28.63
CA VAL A 300 -8.64 9.79 29.83
C VAL A 300 -8.52 11.24 29.40
N VAL A 301 -9.63 11.98 29.42
CA VAL A 301 -9.65 13.42 29.13
C VAL A 301 -9.59 14.15 30.47
N CYS A 302 -8.46 14.79 30.77
CA CYS A 302 -8.33 15.67 31.92
C CYS A 302 -8.58 17.12 31.48
N LEU A 303 -9.69 17.68 31.91
CA LEU A 303 -9.98 19.10 31.73
C LEU A 303 -9.42 19.86 32.94
N VAL A 304 -8.52 20.81 32.68
CA VAL A 304 -8.00 21.71 33.71
C VAL A 304 -8.62 23.08 33.48
N LEU A 305 -9.43 23.54 34.43
CA LEU A 305 -10.14 24.81 34.36
C LEU A 305 -9.55 25.79 35.37
N ASP A 306 -9.29 27.02 34.91
CA ASP A 306 -9.08 28.15 35.81
C ASP A 306 -10.42 28.54 36.44
N VAL A 307 -10.42 28.77 37.75
CA VAL A 307 -11.58 29.21 38.55
C VAL A 307 -11.30 30.55 39.24
N SER A 308 -10.27 31.27 38.79
CA SER A 308 -9.95 32.59 39.29
C SER A 308 -11.10 33.56 39.02
N GLY A 309 -11.32 34.51 39.93
CA GLY A 309 -12.38 35.53 39.82
C GLY A 309 -12.19 36.52 38.65
N SER A 310 -11.23 36.27 37.76
CA SER A 310 -11.00 37.02 36.53
C SER A 310 -11.87 36.54 35.36
N ILE A 311 -12.50 35.36 35.48
CA ILE A 311 -13.39 34.80 34.47
C ILE A 311 -14.81 35.35 34.67
N SER A 312 -15.36 35.96 33.63
CA SER A 312 -16.69 36.56 33.65
C SER A 312 -17.80 35.50 33.53
N ALA A 313 -19.03 35.82 33.98
CA ALA A 313 -20.16 34.89 33.95
C ALA A 313 -20.53 34.39 32.53
N PHE A 314 -20.15 35.13 31.47
CA PHE A 314 -20.35 34.72 30.07
C PHE A 314 -19.36 33.64 29.61
N GLU A 315 -18.14 33.58 30.16
CA GLU A 315 -17.13 32.58 29.80
C GLU A 315 -17.42 31.21 30.41
N HIS A 316 -18.15 31.16 31.54
CA HIS A 316 -18.63 29.91 32.13
C HIS A 316 -19.55 29.12 31.17
N ILE A 317 -20.43 29.80 30.41
CA ILE A 317 -21.36 29.14 29.46
C ILE A 317 -20.61 28.47 28.31
N TYR A 318 -19.52 29.08 27.83
CA TYR A 318 -18.66 28.50 26.80
C TYR A 318 -17.95 27.23 27.31
N ILE A 319 -17.49 27.23 28.55
CA ILE A 319 -16.86 26.06 29.18
C ILE A 319 -17.85 24.89 29.26
N TYR A 320 -19.11 25.12 29.68
CA TYR A 320 -20.14 24.08 29.71
C TYR A 320 -20.48 23.54 28.30
N THR A 321 -20.44 24.40 27.29
CA THR A 321 -20.69 23.99 25.89
C THR A 321 -19.55 23.11 25.35
N ILE A 322 -18.30 23.47 25.66
CA ILE A 322 -17.11 22.67 25.34
C ILE A 322 -17.15 21.32 26.08
N LEU A 323 -17.55 21.31 27.36
CA LEU A 323 -17.75 20.10 28.15
C LEU A 323 -18.79 19.15 27.51
N LEU A 324 -19.92 19.69 27.05
CA LEU A 324 -20.95 18.90 26.37
C LEU A 324 -20.41 18.30 25.06
N HIS A 325 -19.64 19.08 24.29
CA HIS A 325 -19.05 18.62 23.04
C HIS A 325 -17.99 17.52 23.25
N LEU A 326 -17.15 17.66 24.27
CA LEU A 326 -16.11 16.67 24.59
C LEU A 326 -16.73 15.36 25.13
N TYR A 327 -17.83 15.44 25.89
CA TYR A 327 -18.57 14.27 26.37
C TYR A 327 -19.29 13.52 25.24
N LEU A 328 -19.80 14.23 24.22
CA LEU A 328 -20.45 13.60 23.06
C LEU A 328 -19.44 13.00 22.05
N GLN A 329 -18.15 13.30 22.17
CA GLN A 329 -17.08 12.81 21.29
C GLN A 329 -16.16 11.75 21.95
N SER A 330 -16.45 11.35 23.19
CA SER A 330 -15.77 10.26 23.90
C SER A 330 -16.47 8.93 23.70
#